data_AF-A0A495Y9P1-F1
#
_entry.id   AF-A0A495Y9P1-F1
#
_cell.length_a   1.000
_cell.length_b   1.000
_cell.length_c   1.000
_cell.angle_alpha   90.00
_cell.angle_beta   90.00
_cell.angle_gamma   90.00
#
_symmetry.space_group_name_H-M   'P 1'
#
loop_
_entity.id
_entity.type
_entity.pdbx_description
1 polymer ?
#
loop_
_entity_poly.entity_id
_entity_poly.type
_entity_poly.pdbx_seq_one_letter_code
_entity_poly.pdbx_strand_id
1 'polypeptide(L)' 'TVNVCSGVAHSLTDIVDMCREISGHDLSVEVNPAFVRANEVKMLTGVRGKLRAAVPDIAPIDLRSTLRWMLATD' A
#
# COMPACT_ATOMS: atom_id res chain seq x y z
N THR A 1 -0.44 -22.41 8.78
CA THR A 1 -0.35 -21.25 7.86
C THR A 1 -0.99 -20.03 8.49
N VAL A 2 -0.36 -18.87 8.34
CA VAL A 2 -0.79 -17.57 8.90
C VAL A 2 -0.71 -16.52 7.79
N ASN A 3 -1.75 -15.69 7.64
CA ASN A 3 -1.72 -14.57 6.71
C ASN A 3 -0.80 -13.47 7.27
N VAL A 4 0.08 -12.94 6.42
CA VAL A 4 0.91 -11.78 6.73
C VAL A 4 0.43 -10.62 5.87
N CYS A 5 -0.24 -9.64 6.50
CA CYS A 5 -0.84 -8.50 5.81
C CYS A 5 -1.06 -7.33 6.77
N SER A 6 -1.21 -6.12 6.24
CA SER A 6 -1.57 -4.92 7.00
C SER A 6 -3.03 -4.95 7.49
N GLY A 7 -3.91 -5.68 6.79
CA GLY A 7 -5.35 -5.63 7.01
C GLY A 7 -6.02 -4.34 6.52
N VAL A 8 -5.27 -3.53 5.76
CA VAL A 8 -5.74 -2.27 5.17
C VAL A 8 -5.51 -2.35 3.67
N ALA A 9 -6.57 -2.10 2.89
CA ALA A 9 -6.48 -1.96 1.44
C ALA A 9 -6.25 -0.49 1.08
N HIS A 10 -5.48 -0.24 0.02
CA HIS A 10 -5.29 1.07 -0.58
C HIS A 10 -5.54 0.95 -2.08
N SER A 11 -6.22 1.94 -2.66
CA SER A 11 -6.31 2.04 -4.12
C SER A 11 -4.97 2.51 -4.70
N LEU A 12 -4.72 2.26 -6.00
CA LEU A 12 -3.55 2.81 -6.67
C LEU A 12 -3.56 4.34 -6.65
N THR A 13 -4.75 4.95 -6.76
CA THR A 13 -4.92 6.41 -6.67
C THR A 13 -4.51 6.94 -5.30
N ASP A 14 -4.93 6.29 -4.21
CA ASP A 14 -4.56 6.69 -2.84
C ASP A 14 -3.03 6.68 -2.67
N ILE A 15 -2.36 5.68 -3.23
CA ILE A 15 -0.90 5.53 -3.17
C ILE A 15 -0.21 6.64 -3.96
N VAL A 16 -0.68 6.94 -5.17
CA VAL A 16 -0.14 8.04 -5.98
C VAL A 16 -0.34 9.38 -5.29
N ASP A 17 -1.50 9.63 -4.69
CA ASP A 17 -1.77 10.86 -3.94
C ASP A 17 -0.86 10.99 -2.71
N MET A 18 -0.64 9.90 -1.97
CA MET A 18 0.34 9.89 -0.89
C MET A 18 1.75 10.24 -1.40
N CYS A 19 2.17 9.70 -2.55
CA CYS A 19 3.47 10.01 -3.14
C CYS A 19 3.56 11.49 -3.60
N ARG A 20 2.50 12.06 -4.18
CA ARG A 20 2.45 13.49 -4.54
C ARG A 20 2.67 14.37 -3.31
N GLU A 21 1.90 14.12 -2.25
CA GLU A 21 2.01 14.87 -1.00
C GLU A 21 3.39 14.75 -0.35
N ILE A 22 3.96 13.54 -0.32
CA ILE A 22 5.26 13.28 0.31
C ILE A 22 6.38 13.95 -0.47
N SER A 23 6.35 13.84 -1.80
CA SER A 23 7.45 14.33 -2.64
C SER A 23 7.32 15.82 -3.01
N GLY A 24 6.15 16.43 -2.80
CA GLY A 24 5.87 17.81 -3.19
C GLY A 24 5.71 18.02 -4.70
N HIS A 25 5.70 16.93 -5.49
CA HIS A 25 5.52 17.00 -6.94
C HIS A 25 4.06 16.82 -7.32
N ASP A 26 3.61 17.63 -8.28
CA ASP A 26 2.40 17.32 -9.03
C ASP A 26 2.73 16.32 -10.14
N LEU A 27 1.91 15.28 -10.27
CA LEU A 27 2.14 14.16 -11.18
C LEU A 27 0.98 14.05 -12.15
N SER A 28 1.20 14.08 -13.46
CA SER A 28 0.16 13.69 -14.42
C SER A 28 0.04 12.16 -14.43
N VAL A 29 -1.18 11.64 -14.30
CA VAL A 29 -1.45 10.19 -14.28
C VAL A 29 -2.21 9.82 -15.53
N GLU A 30 -1.62 8.96 -16.35
CA GLU A 30 -2.23 8.41 -17.55
C GLU A 30 -2.32 6.88 -17.47
N VAL A 31 -3.41 6.31 -18.00
CA VAL A 31 -3.60 4.85 -18.03
C VAL A 31 -2.91 4.29 -19.27
N ASN A 32 -1.84 3.52 -19.06
CA ASN A 32 -1.25 2.72 -20.12
C ASN A 32 -2.02 1.39 -20.26
N PRO A 33 -2.69 1.11 -21.39
CA PRO A 33 -3.46 -0.12 -21.58
C PRO A 33 -2.61 -1.40 -21.43
N ALA A 34 -1.29 -1.33 -21.66
CA ALA A 34 -0.39 -2.46 -21.45
C ALA A 34 -0.28 -2.90 -19.97
N PHE A 35 -0.65 -2.04 -19.02
CA PHE A 35 -0.69 -2.37 -17.58
C PHE A 35 -2.09 -2.80 -17.10
N VAL A 36 -3.12 -2.73 -17.94
CA VAL A 36 -4.49 -3.12 -17.59
C VAL A 36 -4.68 -4.62 -17.84
N ARG A 37 -5.07 -5.36 -16.80
CA ARG A 37 -5.41 -6.78 -16.93
C ARG A 37 -6.93 -6.97 -16.97
N ALA A 38 -7.41 -7.81 -17.89
CA ALA A 38 -8.84 -8.05 -18.08
C ALA A 38 -9.54 -8.67 -16.85
N ASN A 39 -8.82 -9.48 -16.07
CA ASN A 39 -9.35 -10.21 -14.91
C ASN A 39 -8.70 -9.74 -13.59
N GLU A 40 -8.51 -8.43 -13.44
CA GLU A 40 -7.87 -7.86 -12.26
C GLU A 40 -8.79 -7.91 -11.03
N VAL A 41 -8.21 -8.25 -9.87
CA VAL A 41 -8.94 -8.21 -8.59
C VAL A 41 -9.05 -6.75 -8.15
N LYS A 42 -10.29 -6.21 -8.12
CA LYS A 42 -10.53 -4.80 -7.78
C LYS A 42 -10.11 -4.42 -6.36
N MET A 43 -10.23 -5.36 -5.42
CA MET A 43 -9.84 -5.16 -4.03
C MET A 43 -9.33 -6.47 -3.45
N LEU A 44 -8.11 -6.43 -2.92
CA LEU A 44 -7.52 -7.54 -2.20
C LEU A 44 -7.06 -7.04 -0.84
N THR A 45 -7.55 -7.68 0.22
CA THR A 45 -7.13 -7.42 1.59
C THR A 45 -7.10 -8.72 2.37
N GLY A 46 -6.32 -8.76 3.46
CA GLY A 46 -6.14 -9.95 4.27
C GLY A 46 -6.58 -9.75 5.71
N VAL A 47 -7.04 -10.82 6.36
CA VAL A 47 -7.29 -10.83 7.80
C VAL A 47 -6.06 -11.33 8.55
N ARG A 48 -5.51 -10.50 9.43
CA ARG A 48 -4.29 -10.77 10.22
C ARG A 48 -4.55 -11.28 11.64
N GLY A 49 -5.77 -11.73 11.96
CA GLY A 49 -6.15 -12.16 13.32
C GLY A 49 -5.26 -13.27 13.89
N LYS A 50 -4.96 -14.30 13.09
CA LYS A 50 -4.04 -15.38 13.49
C LYS A 50 -2.63 -14.88 13.78
N LEU A 51 -2.14 -13.88 13.03
CA LEU A 51 -0.82 -13.30 13.24
C LEU A 51 -0.79 -12.49 14.54
N ARG A 52 -1.79 -11.64 14.79
CA ARG A 52 -1.86 -10.84 16.03
C ARG A 52 -1.98 -11.70 17.27
N ALA A 53 -2.67 -12.84 17.19
CA ALA A 53 -2.74 -13.78 18.30
C ALA A 53 -1.39 -14.48 18.57
N ALA A 54 -0.62 -14.78 17.52
CA ALA A 54 0.69 -15.41 17.65
C ALA A 54 1.80 -14.44 18.08
N VAL A 55 1.71 -13.17 17.69
CA VAL A 55 2.68 -12.12 18.00
C VAL A 55 1.93 -10.82 18.37
N PRO A 56 1.49 -10.66 19.62
CA PRO A 56 0.59 -9.57 20.03
C PRO A 56 1.26 -8.18 20.01
N ASP A 57 2.57 -8.12 20.26
CA ASP A 57 3.30 -6.87 20.44
C ASP A 57 3.83 -6.29 19.11
N ILE A 58 3.52 -6.90 17.98
CA ILE A 58 3.96 -6.39 16.68
C ILE A 58 3.22 -5.10 16.33
N ALA A 59 3.95 -3.99 16.32
CA ALA A 59 3.47 -2.72 15.81
C ALA A 59 3.59 -2.69 14.28
N PRO A 60 2.48 -2.52 13.53
CA PRO A 60 2.57 -2.38 12.08
C PRO A 60 3.12 -1.00 11.71
N ILE A 61 3.98 -0.97 10.70
CA ILE A 61 4.38 0.28 10.04
C ILE A 61 3.28 0.62 9.02
N ASP A 62 2.74 1.84 9.06
CA ASP A 62 1.74 2.28 8.10
C ASP A 62 2.38 2.59 6.73
N LEU A 63 1.58 2.46 5.66
CA LEU A 63 2.07 2.61 4.30
C LEU A 63 2.67 4.01 4.04
N ARG A 64 2.11 5.07 4.62
CA ARG A 64 2.62 6.44 4.42
C ARG A 64 4.00 6.61 5.02
N SER A 65 4.27 6.01 6.20
CA SER A 65 5.60 6.00 6.80
C SER A 65 6.60 5.23 5.92
N THR A 66 6.20 4.10 5.34
CA THR A 66 7.03 3.36 4.38
C THR A 66 7.32 4.19 3.11
N LEU A 67 6.31 4.83 2.52
CA LEU A 67 6.49 5.68 1.33
C LEU A 67 7.40 6.88 1.63
N ARG A 68 7.28 7.49 2.82
CA ARG A 68 8.19 8.56 3.26
C ARG A 68 9.63 8.08 3.34
N TRP A 69 9.86 6.91 3.91
CA TRP A 69 11.20 6.31 3.95
C TRP A 69 11.75 6.02 2.56
N MET A 70 10.94 5.51 1.64
CA MET A 70 11.37 5.19 0.27
C MET A 70 11.66 6.44 -0.58
N LEU A 71 10.94 7.53 -0.34
CA LEU A 71 11.04 8.78 -1.12
C LEU A 71 11.96 9.82 -0.49
N ALA A 72 12.42 9.61 0.74
CA ALA A 72 13.40 10.49 1.35
C ALA A 72 14.70 10.43 0.54
N THR A 73 15.14 11.57 0.01
CA THR A 73 16.48 11.75 -0.54
C THR A 73 17.44 12.09 0.60
N ASP A 74 18.57 11.38 0.67
CA ASP A 74 19.74 11.79 1.47
C ASP A 74 20.34 13.10 0.94
#